data_AF-A0A0Q8J7B6-F1
#
_entry.id   AF-A0A0Q8J7B6-F1
#
_cell.length_a   1.000
_cell.length_b   1.000
_cell.length_c   1.000
_cell.angle_alpha   90.00
_cell.angle_beta   90.00
_cell.angle_gamma   90.00
#
_symmetry.space_group_name_H-M   'P 1'
#
loop_
_entity.id
_entity.type
_entity.pdbx_description
1 polymer ?
#
loop_
_entity_poly.entity_id
_entity_poly.type
_entity_poly.pdbx_seq_one_letter_code
_entity_poly.pdbx_strand_id
1 'polypeptide(L)'
;MGIRAKDLTAISNPNGNVIIRDGQGTAKMQRSLRNLARILSAARAYHDTPEQMIYWFMNYPLPQFYYRTAFEMYAAARTEELLSLLAANLQEIRGAHPA
;
A
#
# COMPACT_ATOMS: atom_id res chain seq x y z
N MET A 1 0.29 -38.34 -6.49
CA MET A 1 0.66 -38.26 -7.91
C MET A 1 0.89 -36.80 -8.26
N GLY A 2 2.15 -36.40 -8.46
CA GLY A 2 2.53 -35.01 -8.73
C GLY A 2 2.97 -34.86 -10.18
N ILE A 3 2.30 -34.02 -10.95
CA ILE A 3 2.74 -33.60 -12.28
C ILE A 3 3.99 -32.74 -12.08
N ARG A 4 5.10 -33.10 -12.71
CA ARG A 4 6.36 -32.33 -12.60
C ARG A 4 6.37 -31.25 -13.68
N ALA A 5 6.92 -30.08 -13.37
CA ALA A 5 6.94 -28.90 -14.24
C ALA A 5 7.49 -29.16 -15.67
N LYS A 6 8.33 -30.19 -15.85
CA LYS A 6 8.84 -30.62 -17.17
C LYS A 6 7.78 -31.26 -18.07
N ASP A 7 6.69 -31.77 -17.50
CA ASP A 7 5.64 -32.45 -18.26
C ASP A 7 4.66 -31.42 -18.89
N LEU A 8 4.74 -30.15 -18.49
CA LEU A 8 3.95 -29.03 -19.03
C LEU A 8 4.66 -28.25 -20.15
N THR A 9 5.96 -28.50 -20.40
CA THR A 9 6.74 -27.76 -21.41
C THR A 9 6.59 -28.30 -22.84
N ALA A 10 5.94 -29.46 -23.01
CA ALA A 10 5.77 -30.09 -24.33
C ALA A 10 4.65 -29.48 -25.19
N ILE A 11 3.86 -28.54 -24.65
CA ILE A 11 2.82 -27.81 -25.40
C ILE A 11 3.34 -26.40 -25.77
N SER A 12 4.64 -26.29 -26.05
CA SER A 12 5.29 -25.04 -26.44
C SER A 12 5.19 -24.85 -27.96
N ASN A 13 4.40 -23.85 -28.32
CA ASN A 13 4.34 -23.20 -29.63
C ASN A 13 5.74 -23.02 -30.28
N PRO A 14 5.92 -23.36 -31.58
CA PRO A 14 7.22 -23.25 -32.29
C PRO A 14 7.76 -21.82 -32.48
N ASN A 15 7.02 -20.78 -32.11
CA ASN A 15 7.47 -19.38 -32.23
C ASN A 15 7.82 -18.69 -30.89
N GLY A 16 8.33 -19.46 -29.92
CA GLY A 16 9.46 -19.03 -29.09
C GLY A 16 9.28 -17.83 -28.16
N ASN A 17 8.08 -17.52 -27.64
CA ASN A 17 7.93 -16.62 -26.49
C ASN A 17 6.75 -17.05 -25.60
N VAL A 18 6.92 -18.16 -24.89
CA VAL A 18 6.11 -18.43 -23.69
C VAL A 18 6.79 -17.69 -22.54
N ILE A 19 6.45 -16.41 -22.34
CA ILE A 19 6.78 -15.75 -21.08
C ILE A 19 5.80 -16.30 -20.05
N ILE A 20 6.24 -17.30 -19.28
CA ILE A 20 5.60 -17.67 -18.02
C ILE A 20 5.72 -16.46 -17.10
N ARG A 21 4.73 -15.55 -17.12
CA ARG A 21 4.58 -14.46 -16.15
C ARG A 21 3.72 -14.94 -15.00
N ASP A 22 4.20 -15.94 -14.26
CA ASP A 22 3.54 -16.35 -13.03
C ASP A 22 4.56 -16.41 -11.88
N GLY A 23 4.20 -15.75 -10.76
CA GLY A 23 4.83 -15.94 -9.46
C GLY A 23 5.15 -14.66 -8.67
N GLN A 24 5.28 -13.51 -9.31
CA GLN A 24 5.60 -12.24 -8.64
C GLN A 24 4.74 -11.14 -9.26
N GLY A 25 3.71 -10.67 -8.55
CA GLY A 25 3.06 -9.42 -8.90
C GLY A 25 4.15 -8.38 -9.19
N THR A 26 4.05 -7.69 -10.32
CA THR A 26 5.12 -6.78 -10.81
C THR A 26 5.70 -5.96 -9.64
N ALA A 27 7.02 -5.73 -9.60
CA ALA A 27 7.66 -5.03 -8.46
C ALA A 27 6.95 -3.71 -8.08
N LYS A 28 6.32 -3.06 -9.06
CA LYS A 28 5.41 -1.92 -8.88
C LYS A 28 4.17 -2.26 -8.06
N MET A 29 3.42 -3.31 -8.40
CA MET A 29 2.26 -3.78 -7.65
C MET A 29 2.60 -4.14 -6.20
N GLN A 30 3.69 -4.88 -5.99
CA GLN A 30 4.13 -5.20 -4.62
C GLN A 30 4.51 -3.96 -3.83
N ARG A 31 5.16 -2.97 -4.45
CA ARG A 31 5.47 -1.68 -3.82
C ARG A 31 4.19 -0.91 -3.47
N SER A 32 3.23 -0.86 -4.39
CA SER A 32 1.92 -0.24 -4.16
C SER A 32 1.17 -0.89 -3.00
N LEU A 33 1.15 -2.22 -2.90
CA LEU A 33 0.52 -2.92 -1.79
C LEU A 33 1.24 -2.66 -0.46
N ARG A 34 2.57 -2.70 -0.45
CA ARG A 34 3.36 -2.37 0.75
C ARG A 34 3.13 -0.94 1.22
N ASN A 35 3.08 0.02 0.30
CA ASN A 35 2.84 1.42 0.65
C ASN A 35 1.43 1.62 1.23
N LEU A 36 0.42 0.97 0.66
CA LEU A 36 -0.94 1.02 1.20
C LEU A 36 -1.00 0.42 2.61
N ALA A 37 -0.40 -0.77 2.81
CA ALA A 37 -0.36 -1.42 4.11
C ALA A 37 0.34 -0.56 5.17
N ARG A 38 1.45 0.12 4.82
CA ARG A 38 2.16 1.05 5.71
C ARG A 38 1.28 2.22 6.13
N ILE A 39 0.59 2.86 5.18
CA ILE A 39 -0.31 3.99 5.45
C ILE A 39 -1.44 3.58 6.39
N LEU A 40 -2.14 2.48 6.09
CA LEU A 40 -3.25 2.00 6.91
C LEU A 40 -2.78 1.58 8.31
N SER A 41 -1.62 0.94 8.42
CA SER A 41 -1.05 0.57 9.73
C SER A 41 -0.74 1.80 10.58
N ALA A 42 -0.19 2.87 9.99
CA ALA A 42 0.03 4.12 10.70
C ALA A 42 -1.29 4.81 11.07
N ALA A 43 -2.25 4.85 10.15
CA ALA A 43 -3.56 5.47 10.36
C ALA A 43 -4.38 4.78 11.46
N ARG A 44 -4.19 3.47 11.68
CA ARG A 44 -4.90 2.71 12.73
C ARG A 44 -4.74 3.30 14.13
N ALA A 45 -3.64 4.03 14.40
CA ALA A 45 -3.41 4.69 15.69
C ALA A 45 -4.34 5.91 15.95
N TYR A 46 -5.03 6.42 14.94
CA TYR A 46 -5.84 7.64 15.01
C TYR A 46 -7.34 7.42 14.85
N HIS A 47 -7.76 6.19 14.53
CA HIS A 47 -9.13 5.86 14.22
C HIS A 47 -9.58 4.69 15.07
N ASP A 48 -10.77 4.79 15.65
CA ASP A 48 -11.32 3.75 16.51
C ASP A 48 -11.79 2.54 15.69
N THR A 49 -12.41 2.81 14.53
CA THR A 49 -12.95 1.78 13.65
C THR A 49 -12.29 1.75 12.26
N PRO A 50 -12.28 0.59 11.57
CA PRO A 50 -11.81 0.49 10.19
C PRO A 50 -12.56 1.40 9.21
N GLU A 51 -13.87 1.60 9.41
CA GLU A 51 -14.70 2.43 8.54
C GLU A 51 -14.29 3.89 8.60
N GLN A 52 -13.99 4.41 9.79
CA GLN A 52 -13.45 5.76 9.98
C GLN A 52 -12.10 5.92 9.29
N MET A 53 -11.21 4.93 9.41
CA MET A 53 -9.91 4.93 8.76
C MET A 53 -10.03 4.93 7.23
N ILE A 54 -10.91 4.10 6.68
CA ILE A 54 -11.15 4.04 5.23
C ILE A 54 -11.81 5.35 4.74
N TYR A 55 -12.78 5.88 5.49
CA TYR A 55 -13.38 7.17 5.17
C TYR A 55 -12.33 8.28 5.14
N TRP A 56 -11.47 8.35 6.17
CA TRP A 56 -10.35 9.28 6.21
C TRP A 56 -9.44 9.11 5.00
N PHE A 57 -9.04 7.86 4.71
CA PHE A 57 -8.12 7.57 3.63
C PHE A 57 -8.64 8.04 2.27
N MET A 58 -9.93 7.79 2.00
CA MET A 58 -10.56 8.08 0.71
C MET A 58 -11.04 9.52 0.57
N ASN A 59 -11.48 10.16 1.67
CA ASN A 59 -12.32 11.37 1.57
C ASN A 59 -11.82 12.55 2.40
N TYR A 60 -10.98 12.37 3.41
CA TYR A 60 -10.61 13.47 4.29
C TYR A 60 -9.50 14.33 3.68
N PRO A 61 -9.74 15.61 3.40
CA PRO A 61 -8.73 16.49 2.82
C PRO A 61 -7.67 16.84 3.88
N LEU A 62 -6.39 16.76 3.50
CA LEU A 62 -5.26 17.06 4.39
C LEU A 62 -4.74 18.48 4.08
N PRO A 63 -4.97 19.49 4.96
CA PRO A 63 -4.56 20.88 4.72
C PRO A 63 -3.06 21.05 4.37
N GLN A 64 -2.19 20.32 5.06
CA GLN A 64 -0.74 20.25 4.84
C GLN A 64 -0.34 19.75 3.43
N PHE A 65 -1.25 19.13 2.71
CA PHE A 65 -1.04 18.64 1.35
C PHE A 65 -1.96 19.35 0.35
N TYR A 66 -2.26 20.63 0.57
CA TYR A 66 -3.13 21.42 -0.29
C TYR A 66 -4.52 20.79 -0.45
N TYR A 67 -5.05 20.27 0.66
CA TYR A 67 -6.36 19.61 0.74
C TYR A 67 -6.49 18.32 -0.09
N ARG A 68 -5.38 17.70 -0.48
CA ARG A 68 -5.40 16.34 -1.04
C ARG A 68 -5.73 15.31 0.02
N THR A 69 -6.43 14.26 -0.38
CA THR A 69 -6.72 13.08 0.45
C THR A 69 -5.50 12.19 0.59
N ALA A 70 -5.51 11.30 1.59
CA ALA A 70 -4.46 10.29 1.74
C ALA A 70 -4.38 9.34 0.53
N PHE A 71 -5.53 9.02 -0.10
CA PHE A 71 -5.59 8.26 -1.34
C PHE A 71 -4.87 8.97 -2.49
N GLU A 72 -5.08 10.28 -2.67
CA GLU A 72 -4.39 11.05 -3.71
C GLU A 72 -2.88 11.12 -3.46
N MET A 73 -2.46 11.22 -2.19
CA MET A 73 -1.05 11.17 -1.81
C MET A 73 -0.42 9.80 -2.11
N TYR A 74 -1.16 8.72 -1.84
CA TYR A 74 -0.77 7.36 -2.20
C TYR A 74 -0.64 7.19 -3.73
N ALA A 75 -1.65 7.64 -4.49
CA ALA A 75 -1.67 7.56 -5.94
C ALA A 75 -0.53 8.37 -6.59
N ALA A 76 -0.16 9.50 -5.98
CA ALA A 76 0.97 10.34 -6.39
C ALA A 76 2.36 9.82 -5.97
N ALA A 77 2.44 8.60 -5.40
CA ALA A 77 3.66 8.01 -4.86
C ALA A 77 4.36 8.82 -3.74
N ARG A 78 3.62 9.70 -3.05
CA ARG A 78 4.10 10.54 -1.93
C ARG A 78 3.88 9.87 -0.57
N THR A 79 4.08 8.56 -0.50
CA THR A 79 3.82 7.76 0.70
C THR A 79 4.66 8.20 1.90
N GLU A 80 5.95 8.50 1.71
CA GLU A 80 6.85 8.86 2.82
C GLU A 80 6.47 10.20 3.47
N GLU A 81 5.96 11.14 2.69
CA GLU A 81 5.50 12.44 3.20
C GLU A 81 4.25 12.29 4.07
N LEU A 82 3.30 11.46 3.61
CA LEU A 82 2.11 11.13 4.40
C LEU A 82 2.47 10.39 5.70
N LEU A 83 3.42 9.47 5.67
CA LEU A 83 3.89 8.75 6.85
C LEU A 83 4.61 9.67 7.84
N SER A 84 5.42 10.61 7.36
CA SER A 84 6.10 11.61 8.19
C SER A 84 5.10 12.48 8.95
N LEU A 85 4.04 12.92 8.27
CA LEU A 85 2.96 13.65 8.90
C LEU A 85 2.29 12.84 10.00
N LEU A 86 1.89 11.60 9.71
CA LEU A 86 1.24 10.75 10.70
C LEU A 86 2.16 10.59 11.91
N ALA A 87 3.43 10.22 11.70
CA ALA A 87 4.39 10.10 12.79
C ALA A 87 4.52 11.38 13.65
N ALA A 88 4.53 12.57 13.03
CA ALA A 88 4.56 13.85 13.75
C ALA A 88 3.31 14.05 14.63
N ASN A 89 2.12 13.79 14.07
CA ASN A 89 0.86 13.88 14.82
C ASN A 89 0.81 12.88 15.99
N LEU A 90 1.45 11.70 15.86
CA LEU A 90 1.52 10.74 16.97
C LEU A 90 2.31 11.29 18.15
N GLN A 91 3.41 11.98 17.86
CA GLN A 91 4.29 12.57 18.87
C GLN A 91 3.56 13.68 19.61
N GLU A 92 2.76 14.47 18.92
CA GLU A 92 1.93 15.52 19.54
C GLU A 92 0.89 14.93 20.50
N ILE A 93 0.16 13.89 20.09
CA ILE A 93 -0.83 13.21 20.94
C ILE A 93 -0.16 12.62 22.19
N ARG A 94 1.02 12.00 22.04
CA ARG A 94 1.76 11.41 23.16
C ARG A 94 2.41 12.46 24.07
N GLY A 95 2.87 13.57 23.52
CA GLY A 95 3.45 14.68 24.28
C GLY A 95 2.41 15.49 25.07
N ALA A 96 1.15 15.50 24.61
CA ALA A 96 0.04 16.16 25.29
C ALA A 96 -0.50 15.40 26.51
N HIS A 97 -0.04 14.16 26.76
CA HIS A 97 -0.38 13.37 27.93
C HIS A 97 0.89 13.11 28.77
N PRO A 98 1.34 14.08 29.60
CA PRO A 98 2.38 13.79 30.58
C PRO A 98 1.84 12.77 31.58
N ALA A 99 2.65 11.75 31.86
CA ALA A 99 2.39 10.71 32.85
C ALA A 99 2.16 11.28 34.26
#